data_AF-A0A7X8D7D9-F1
#
_entry.id   AF-A0A7X8D7D9-F1
#
_cell.length_a   1.000
_cell.length_b   1.000
_cell.length_c   1.000
_cell.angle_alpha   90.00
_cell.angle_beta   90.00
_cell.angle_gamma   90.00
#
_symmetry.space_group_name_H-M   'P 1'
#
loop_
_entity.id
_entity.type
_entity.pdbx_description
1 polymer ?
#
loop_
_entity_poly.entity_id
_entity_poly.type
_entity_poly.pdbx_seq_one_letter_code
_entity_poly.pdbx_strand_id
1 'polypeptide(L)'
;AGTDLTVDLTGVVGRGSAGIADKPGSFGYWPAGLCICYPSNGSVNGRVVLDRGDLNLTFKRYLESPVTLHIENDFVVHIEGTGVDAELIRSYYANWKEPDAYAVSHVGWGMAPAARWDAMVMYDKRDTNGTEQRAFAGNFLISTGANPAANRFSSCHFDYPMRNCTVRLDDTIVVKEGVLQGELA
;
A
#
# COMPACT_ATOMS: atom_id res chain seq x y z
N ALA A 1 -9.34 -8.73 9.45
CA ALA A 1 -9.33 -7.34 9.92
C ALA A 1 -10.66 -6.61 9.73
N GLY A 2 -11.17 -6.47 8.50
CA GLY A 2 -12.41 -5.73 8.24
C GLY A 2 -12.31 -4.69 7.11
N THR A 3 -11.17 -4.65 6.40
CA THR A 3 -10.99 -3.88 5.16
C THR A 3 -12.09 -4.20 4.16
N ASP A 4 -12.70 -3.16 3.63
CA ASP A 4 -13.71 -3.19 2.58
C ASP A 4 -13.52 -1.92 1.75
N LEU A 5 -12.85 -2.07 0.61
CA LEU A 5 -12.36 -0.97 -0.20
C LEU A 5 -12.73 -1.23 -1.67
N THR A 6 -13.39 -0.27 -2.29
CA THR A 6 -13.67 -0.27 -3.73
C THR A 6 -12.77 0.77 -4.40
N VAL A 7 -12.17 0.36 -5.52
CA VAL A 7 -11.32 1.21 -6.36
C VAL A 7 -11.81 1.11 -7.79
N ASP A 8 -12.29 2.21 -8.37
CA ASP A 8 -12.60 2.27 -9.80
C ASP A 8 -11.31 2.42 -10.62
N LEU A 9 -11.02 1.38 -11.41
CA LEU A 9 -9.84 1.31 -12.28
C LEU A 9 -10.15 1.63 -13.74
N THR A 10 -11.33 2.18 -14.05
CA THR A 10 -11.72 2.57 -15.40
C THR A 10 -10.70 3.56 -15.97
N GLY A 11 -10.07 3.19 -17.09
CA GLY A 11 -9.04 4.00 -17.74
C GLY A 11 -7.68 4.04 -17.02
N VAL A 12 -7.52 3.29 -15.92
CA VAL A 12 -6.27 3.21 -15.16
C VAL A 12 -5.38 2.11 -15.75
N VAL A 13 -4.11 2.45 -16.01
CA VAL A 13 -3.11 1.49 -16.50
C VAL A 13 -2.37 0.86 -15.33
N GLY A 14 -2.45 -0.48 -15.21
CA GLY A 14 -1.65 -1.25 -14.27
C GLY A 14 -0.18 -1.33 -14.68
N ARG A 15 0.72 -1.43 -13.69
CA ARG A 15 2.17 -1.52 -13.87
C ARG A 15 2.74 -2.68 -13.04
N GLY A 16 3.52 -3.53 -13.70
CA GLY A 16 4.36 -4.52 -13.04
C GLY A 16 5.78 -4.00 -12.87
N SER A 17 6.41 -4.25 -11.72
CA SER A 17 7.85 -4.01 -11.52
C SER A 17 8.59 -5.34 -11.38
N ALA A 18 9.34 -5.70 -12.41
CA ALA A 18 10.17 -6.91 -12.46
C ALA A 18 11.60 -6.71 -11.88
N GLY A 19 11.96 -5.46 -11.58
CA GLY A 19 13.23 -5.11 -10.92
C GLY A 19 14.43 -4.90 -11.81
N ILE A 20 14.22 -4.88 -13.12
CA ILE A 20 15.26 -4.63 -14.11
C ILE A 20 14.80 -3.45 -14.97
N ALA A 21 15.71 -2.50 -15.18
CA ALA A 21 15.54 -1.41 -16.14
C ALA A 21 16.47 -1.66 -17.34
N ASP A 22 16.09 -2.61 -18.19
CA ASP A 22 16.90 -3.12 -19.31
C ASP A 22 16.74 -2.30 -20.61
N LYS A 23 15.74 -1.40 -20.66
CA LYS A 23 15.42 -0.61 -21.85
C LYS A 23 15.56 0.90 -21.58
N PRO A 24 15.97 1.71 -22.56
CA PRO A 24 15.96 3.17 -22.44
C PRO A 24 14.56 3.69 -22.02
N GLY A 25 14.53 4.55 -21.00
CA GLY A 25 13.28 5.10 -20.44
C GLY A 25 12.49 4.13 -19.55
N SER A 26 12.94 2.89 -19.39
CA SER A 26 12.37 1.98 -18.39
C SER A 26 12.85 2.33 -16.99
N PHE A 27 12.09 1.87 -16.01
CA PHE A 27 12.34 2.13 -14.60
C PHE A 27 12.04 0.87 -13.80
N GLY A 28 12.90 0.57 -12.83
CA GLY A 28 12.81 -0.62 -12.00
C GLY A 28 13.37 -0.37 -10.61
N TYR A 29 12.81 -1.06 -9.62
CA TYR A 29 13.30 -1.09 -8.25
C TYR A 29 13.84 -2.47 -7.95
N TRP A 30 15.02 -2.61 -7.37
CA TRP A 30 15.58 -3.92 -7.00
C TRP A 30 15.76 -3.97 -5.47
N PRO A 31 15.24 -4.98 -4.75
CA PRO A 31 14.30 -6.04 -5.18
C PRO A 31 12.94 -5.52 -5.66
N ALA A 32 12.21 -6.35 -6.41
CA ALA A 32 10.94 -5.99 -7.04
C ALA A 32 9.86 -7.06 -6.79
N GLY A 33 8.85 -7.13 -7.65
CA GLY A 33 7.73 -8.06 -7.54
C GLY A 33 6.49 -7.34 -7.04
N LEU A 34 6.10 -6.29 -7.75
CA LEU A 34 4.91 -5.50 -7.44
C LEU A 34 4.02 -5.42 -8.66
N CYS A 35 2.72 -5.64 -8.47
CA CYS A 35 1.68 -5.20 -9.38
C CYS A 35 0.99 -3.98 -8.72
N ILE A 36 1.06 -2.80 -9.36
CA ILE A 36 0.51 -1.57 -8.81
C ILE A 36 -0.23 -0.77 -9.88
N CYS A 37 -1.18 0.04 -9.45
CA CYS A 37 -1.82 1.05 -10.28
C CYS A 37 -2.02 2.34 -9.48
N TYR A 38 -2.23 3.43 -10.20
CA TYR A 38 -2.50 4.76 -9.64
C TYR A 38 -3.94 5.13 -9.98
N PRO A 39 -4.88 5.03 -9.04
CA PRO A 39 -6.29 5.31 -9.31
C PRO A 39 -6.52 6.76 -9.74
N SER A 40 -7.60 6.99 -10.49
CA SER A 40 -8.07 8.33 -10.91
C SER A 40 -8.62 9.13 -9.73
N ASN A 41 -8.82 10.44 -9.91
CA ASN A 41 -9.49 11.28 -8.90
C ASN A 41 -10.91 10.78 -8.61
N GLY A 42 -11.30 10.71 -7.33
CA GLY A 42 -12.63 10.35 -6.83
C GLY A 42 -12.99 8.87 -6.99
N SER A 43 -12.02 7.97 -7.14
CA SER A 43 -12.24 6.57 -7.49
C SER A 43 -12.13 5.59 -6.33
N VAL A 44 -11.59 6.01 -5.18
CA VAL A 44 -11.34 5.13 -4.03
C VAL A 44 -12.27 5.44 -2.88
N ASN A 45 -13.03 4.43 -2.41
CA ASN A 45 -14.00 4.58 -1.33
C ASN A 45 -14.07 3.32 -0.44
N GLY A 46 -14.27 3.52 0.86
CA GLY A 46 -14.49 2.45 1.82
C GLY A 46 -13.63 2.61 3.08
N ARG A 47 -13.19 1.48 3.64
CA ARG A 47 -12.32 1.47 4.82
C ARG A 47 -11.17 0.49 4.68
N VAL A 48 -10.02 0.89 5.19
CA VAL A 48 -8.82 0.05 5.28
C VAL A 48 -8.52 -0.18 6.75
N VAL A 49 -8.47 -1.43 7.17
CA VAL A 49 -8.09 -1.81 8.54
C VAL A 49 -6.67 -2.36 8.50
N LEU A 50 -5.72 -1.55 8.94
CA LEU A 50 -4.35 -1.98 9.18
C LEU A 50 -4.35 -2.79 10.49
N ASP A 51 -4.21 -4.12 10.39
CA ASP A 51 -4.31 -5.04 11.53
C ASP A 51 -2.94 -5.26 12.20
N ARG A 52 -2.95 -6.02 13.29
CA ARG A 52 -1.72 -6.43 13.98
C ARG A 52 -0.79 -7.19 13.03
N GLY A 53 0.45 -6.76 12.96
CA GLY A 53 1.46 -7.32 12.07
C GLY A 53 1.42 -6.77 10.64
N ASP A 54 0.46 -5.93 10.28
CA ASP A 54 0.59 -5.08 9.09
C ASP A 54 1.64 -3.99 9.33
N LEU A 55 2.04 -3.28 8.28
CA LEU A 55 3.20 -2.40 8.33
C LEU A 55 2.85 -0.95 8.02
N ASN A 56 3.56 -0.04 8.70
CA ASN A 56 3.72 1.34 8.26
C ASN A 56 5.19 1.54 7.88
N LEU A 57 5.49 1.66 6.58
CA LEU A 57 6.87 1.75 6.11
C LEU A 57 7.48 3.15 6.26
N THR A 58 6.67 4.19 6.47
CA THR A 58 7.16 5.52 6.84
C THR A 58 7.84 5.45 8.21
N PHE A 59 7.28 4.67 9.14
CA PHE A 59 7.87 4.46 10.46
C PHE A 59 8.82 3.26 10.52
N LYS A 60 8.79 2.39 9.50
CA LYS A 60 9.47 1.09 9.42
C LYS A 60 9.15 0.24 10.66
N ARG A 61 7.85 0.02 10.89
CA ARG A 61 7.31 -0.72 12.05
C ARG A 61 6.17 -1.65 11.64
N TYR A 62 6.09 -2.78 12.34
CA TYR A 62 4.88 -3.57 12.42
C TYR A 62 3.92 -2.92 13.42
N LEU A 63 2.62 -2.93 13.09
CA LEU A 63 1.58 -2.44 13.97
C LEU A 63 1.28 -3.47 15.07
N GLU A 64 1.15 -3.01 16.30
CA GLU A 64 0.77 -3.82 17.46
C GLU A 64 -0.72 -3.67 17.79
N SER A 65 -1.34 -2.56 17.38
CA SER A 65 -2.77 -2.29 17.53
C SER A 65 -3.41 -1.92 16.19
N PRO A 66 -4.65 -2.38 15.90
CA PRO A 66 -5.33 -2.04 14.65
C PRO A 66 -5.60 -0.54 14.49
N VAL A 67 -5.47 -0.05 13.25
CA VAL A 67 -5.80 1.32 12.84
C VAL A 67 -6.71 1.27 11.62
N THR A 68 -7.86 1.95 11.67
CA THR A 68 -8.79 2.01 10.53
C THR A 68 -8.70 3.36 9.85
N LEU A 69 -8.47 3.36 8.54
CA LEU A 69 -8.52 4.53 7.68
C LEU A 69 -9.87 4.50 6.93
N HIS A 70 -10.71 5.50 7.14
CA HIS A 70 -11.93 5.70 6.35
C HIS A 70 -11.61 6.58 5.16
N ILE A 71 -11.95 6.09 3.97
CA ILE A 71 -11.58 6.71 2.69
C ILE A 71 -12.85 7.10 1.94
N GLU A 72 -12.96 8.38 1.62
CA GLU A 72 -14.04 8.94 0.80
C GLU A 72 -13.44 9.74 -0.35
N ASN A 73 -13.83 9.41 -1.58
CA ASN A 73 -13.37 10.06 -2.81
C ASN A 73 -11.85 10.25 -2.85
N ASP A 74 -11.10 9.20 -2.54
CA ASP A 74 -9.65 9.10 -2.41
C ASP A 74 -9.01 9.57 -1.11
N PHE A 75 -9.71 10.32 -0.26
CA PHE A 75 -9.09 10.92 0.91
C PHE A 75 -9.37 10.14 2.17
N VAL A 76 -8.33 9.91 2.98
CA VAL A 76 -8.50 9.48 4.37
C VAL A 76 -9.19 10.62 5.14
N VAL A 77 -10.48 10.47 5.41
CA VAL A 77 -11.30 11.49 6.10
C VAL A 77 -11.36 11.25 7.60
N HIS A 78 -11.14 10.01 8.05
CA HIS A 78 -11.13 9.66 9.46
C HIS A 78 -10.13 8.53 9.75
N ILE A 79 -9.46 8.62 10.90
CA ILE A 79 -8.48 7.63 11.37
C ILE A 79 -8.94 7.14 12.74
N GLU A 80 -9.47 5.93 12.82
CA GLU A 80 -9.85 5.27 14.07
C GLU A 80 -8.71 4.40 14.61
N GLY A 81 -8.79 4.08 15.90
CA GLY A 81 -7.80 3.27 16.60
C GLY A 81 -7.36 3.94 17.89
N THR A 82 -6.85 3.13 18.81
CA THR A 82 -6.32 3.56 20.10
C THR A 82 -4.85 3.19 20.20
N GLY A 83 -4.14 3.83 21.13
CA GLY A 83 -2.72 3.55 21.37
C GLY A 83 -1.78 4.23 20.37
N VAL A 84 -0.50 3.90 20.54
CA VAL A 84 0.63 4.62 19.92
C VAL A 84 0.59 4.57 18.39
N ASP A 85 0.20 3.44 17.81
CA ASP A 85 0.16 3.28 16.35
C ASP A 85 -0.81 4.27 15.69
N ALA A 86 -2.03 4.39 16.22
CA ALA A 86 -3.03 5.32 15.71
C ALA A 86 -2.63 6.78 15.97
N GLU A 87 -2.05 7.09 17.15
CA GLU A 87 -1.59 8.44 17.51
C GLU A 87 -0.44 8.91 16.62
N LEU A 88 0.54 8.04 16.34
CA LEU A 88 1.66 8.36 15.45
C LEU A 88 1.18 8.61 14.02
N ILE A 89 0.27 7.79 13.51
CA ILE A 89 -0.31 7.97 12.17
C ILE A 89 -1.03 9.32 12.09
N ARG A 90 -1.94 9.63 13.01
CA ARG A 90 -2.66 10.93 13.03
C ARG A 90 -1.70 12.12 13.14
N SER A 91 -0.74 12.05 14.07
CA SER A 91 0.23 13.12 14.31
C SER A 91 1.09 13.39 13.07
N TYR A 92 1.57 12.33 12.41
CA TYR A 92 2.44 12.48 11.25
C TYR A 92 1.68 12.99 10.03
N TYR A 93 0.47 12.48 9.75
CA TYR A 93 -0.41 13.03 8.72
C TYR A 93 -0.68 14.53 8.93
N ALA A 94 -1.04 14.94 10.15
CA ALA A 94 -1.36 16.33 10.46
C ALA A 94 -0.17 17.29 10.26
N ASN A 95 1.06 16.80 10.45
CA ASN A 95 2.27 17.60 10.33
C ASN A 95 2.59 18.01 8.87
N TRP A 96 2.11 17.25 7.88
CA TRP A 96 2.34 17.60 6.46
C TRP A 96 1.64 18.88 6.03
N LYS A 97 0.51 19.23 6.64
CA LYS A 97 -0.28 20.43 6.30
C LYS A 97 -0.64 20.52 4.80
N GLU A 98 -0.75 19.36 4.16
CA GLU A 98 -1.10 19.17 2.75
C GLU A 98 -2.31 18.24 2.68
N PRO A 99 -3.43 18.64 2.04
CA PRO A 99 -4.58 17.74 1.86
C PRO A 99 -4.20 16.46 1.12
N ASP A 100 -3.33 16.58 0.10
CA ASP A 100 -2.87 15.46 -0.71
C ASP A 100 -2.06 14.42 0.08
N ALA A 101 -1.56 14.76 1.28
CA ALA A 101 -0.95 13.77 2.17
C ALA A 101 -1.92 12.63 2.49
N TYR A 102 -3.21 12.94 2.62
CA TYR A 102 -4.30 12.02 2.97
C TYR A 102 -4.91 11.32 1.75
N ALA A 103 -4.59 11.76 0.52
CA ALA A 103 -5.12 11.15 -0.69
C ALA A 103 -4.43 9.82 -1.00
N VAL A 104 -5.18 8.85 -1.50
CA VAL A 104 -4.63 7.58 -2.00
C VAL A 104 -3.70 7.84 -3.18
N SER A 105 -2.51 7.25 -3.11
CA SER A 105 -1.46 7.31 -4.13
C SER A 105 -1.59 6.15 -5.10
N HIS A 106 -1.23 4.95 -4.64
CA HIS A 106 -1.30 3.72 -5.41
C HIS A 106 -1.86 2.58 -4.58
N VAL A 107 -2.44 1.62 -5.28
CA VAL A 107 -2.87 0.33 -4.73
C VAL A 107 -2.25 -0.79 -5.53
N GLY A 108 -2.13 -1.97 -4.94
CA GLY A 108 -1.54 -3.12 -5.61
C GLY A 108 -1.35 -4.33 -4.71
N TRP A 109 -0.58 -5.29 -5.19
CA TRP A 109 -0.17 -6.47 -4.44
C TRP A 109 1.23 -6.93 -4.82
N GLY A 110 1.83 -7.66 -3.89
CA GLY A 110 3.15 -8.26 -4.01
C GLY A 110 3.10 -9.57 -4.79
N MET A 111 4.15 -9.79 -5.57
CA MET A 111 4.37 -10.91 -6.48
C MET A 111 5.69 -11.62 -6.23
N ALA A 112 6.50 -11.18 -5.26
CA ALA A 112 7.81 -11.78 -4.98
C ALA A 112 7.69 -12.94 -3.99
N PRO A 113 7.84 -14.21 -4.41
CA PRO A 113 7.73 -15.36 -3.51
C PRO A 113 8.92 -15.50 -2.55
N ALA A 114 10.07 -14.95 -2.91
CA ALA A 114 11.27 -14.95 -2.06
C ALA A 114 11.24 -13.84 -1.00
N ALA A 115 10.42 -12.80 -1.19
CA ALA A 115 10.28 -11.71 -0.24
C ALA A 115 9.47 -12.17 0.97
N ARG A 116 9.94 -11.83 2.17
CA ARG A 116 9.35 -12.25 3.42
C ARG A 116 8.75 -11.09 4.19
N TRP A 117 7.52 -11.29 4.67
CA TRP A 117 6.86 -10.38 5.59
C TRP A 117 7.72 -10.09 6.84
N ASP A 118 8.37 -11.12 7.39
CA ASP A 118 9.13 -11.04 8.64
C ASP A 118 10.54 -10.43 8.47
N ALA A 119 11.02 -10.20 7.25
CA ALA A 119 12.41 -9.79 7.02
C ALA A 119 12.78 -8.46 7.71
N MET A 120 11.83 -7.55 7.94
CA MET A 120 12.11 -6.26 8.57
C MET A 120 12.61 -6.40 10.02
N VAL A 121 12.36 -7.54 10.70
CA VAL A 121 12.91 -7.79 12.05
C VAL A 121 14.43 -8.01 12.03
N MET A 122 15.01 -8.29 10.85
CA MET A 122 16.44 -8.59 10.69
C MET A 122 17.27 -7.34 10.36
N TYR A 123 16.63 -6.18 10.18
CA TYR A 123 17.29 -4.94 9.74
C TYR A 123 17.00 -3.79 10.70
N ASP A 124 18.01 -2.95 10.95
CA ASP A 124 17.76 -1.66 11.56
C ASP A 124 17.03 -0.72 10.58
N LYS A 125 16.33 0.27 11.11
CA LYS A 125 15.55 1.24 10.30
C LYS A 125 16.36 1.96 9.23
N ARG A 126 17.68 2.08 9.39
CA ARG A 126 18.55 2.75 8.42
C ARG A 126 18.99 1.81 7.28
N ASP A 127 18.88 0.51 7.48
CA ASP A 127 19.47 -0.50 6.58
C ASP A 127 18.45 -1.06 5.58
N THR A 128 17.17 -0.79 5.80
CA THR A 128 16.09 -1.21 4.91
C THR A 128 15.28 -0.02 4.41
N ASN A 129 14.91 -0.03 3.13
CA ASN A 129 13.93 0.89 2.57
C ASN A 129 12.51 0.31 2.57
N GLY A 130 12.31 -0.90 3.09
CA GLY A 130 11.00 -1.56 3.15
C GLY A 130 10.54 -2.19 1.83
N THR A 131 11.43 -2.30 0.83
CA THR A 131 11.08 -2.79 -0.52
C THR A 131 10.54 -4.21 -0.49
N GLU A 132 11.15 -5.09 0.30
CA GLU A 132 10.69 -6.47 0.48
C GLU A 132 9.28 -6.52 1.08
N GLN A 133 8.99 -5.64 2.04
CA GLN A 133 7.68 -5.55 2.68
C GLN A 133 6.61 -5.04 1.72
N ARG A 134 6.96 -4.20 0.73
CA ARG A 134 6.04 -3.83 -0.34
C ARG A 134 5.71 -5.01 -1.25
N ALA A 135 6.66 -5.92 -1.50
CA ALA A 135 6.60 -6.88 -2.60
C ALA A 135 6.29 -8.33 -2.21
N PHE A 136 6.24 -8.68 -0.92
CA PHE A 136 6.01 -10.08 -0.52
C PHE A 136 4.71 -10.64 -1.11
N ALA A 137 4.82 -11.85 -1.68
CA ALA A 137 3.75 -12.46 -2.46
C ALA A 137 2.42 -12.48 -1.69
N GLY A 138 1.37 -11.97 -2.34
CA GLY A 138 0.00 -11.99 -1.83
C GLY A 138 -0.31 -10.92 -0.79
N ASN A 139 0.59 -9.99 -0.47
CA ASN A 139 0.20 -8.81 0.31
C ASN A 139 -0.79 -7.94 -0.45
N PHE A 140 -1.54 -7.10 0.24
CA PHE A 140 -2.17 -5.93 -0.37
C PHE A 140 -1.36 -4.69 0.01
N LEU A 141 -1.08 -3.82 -0.93
CA LEU A 141 -0.34 -2.58 -0.71
C LEU A 141 -1.27 -1.42 -1.03
N ILE A 142 -1.46 -0.53 -0.07
CA ILE A 142 -2.08 0.79 -0.28
C ILE A 142 -1.16 1.88 0.23
N SER A 143 -1.15 2.99 -0.48
CA SER A 143 -0.29 4.14 -0.17
C SER A 143 -1.07 5.44 -0.23
N THR A 144 -0.65 6.44 0.53
CA THR A 144 -1.20 7.80 0.46
C THR A 144 -0.11 8.83 0.19
N GLY A 145 -0.48 10.00 -0.32
CA GLY A 145 0.43 11.05 -0.73
C GLY A 145 0.36 11.31 -2.23
N ALA A 146 1.52 11.58 -2.83
CA ALA A 146 1.61 11.96 -4.24
C ALA A 146 0.99 10.93 -5.20
N ASN A 147 0.16 11.39 -6.13
CA ASN A 147 -0.34 10.62 -7.27
C ASN A 147 -0.21 11.46 -8.55
N PRO A 148 0.92 11.35 -9.27
CA PRO A 148 1.13 12.10 -10.50
C PRO A 148 0.13 11.77 -11.61
N ALA A 149 -0.44 10.55 -11.63
CA ALA A 149 -1.47 10.17 -12.61
C ALA A 149 -2.78 10.92 -12.39
N ALA A 150 -3.03 11.39 -11.16
CA ALA A 150 -4.18 12.19 -10.76
C ALA A 150 -3.86 13.69 -10.60
N ASN A 151 -2.68 14.14 -11.05
CA ASN A 151 -2.18 15.51 -10.91
C ASN A 151 -2.05 15.98 -9.43
N ARG A 152 -1.74 15.05 -8.52
CA ARG A 152 -1.49 15.33 -7.09
C ARG A 152 0.01 15.19 -6.80
N PHE A 153 0.63 16.27 -6.34
CA PHE A 153 2.07 16.32 -6.04
C PHE A 153 2.25 16.72 -4.57
N SER A 154 2.50 15.74 -3.71
CA SER A 154 2.75 15.94 -2.29
C SER A 154 4.18 15.52 -1.95
N SER A 155 4.77 16.18 -0.95
CA SER A 155 6.05 15.72 -0.38
C SER A 155 5.86 14.53 0.58
N CYS A 156 4.61 14.25 0.94
CA CYS A 156 4.21 13.12 1.77
C CYS A 156 4.14 11.82 0.96
N HIS A 157 4.55 10.72 1.59
CA HIS A 157 4.30 9.38 1.10
C HIS A 157 4.21 8.38 2.27
N PHE A 158 3.13 7.60 2.30
CA PHE A 158 2.98 6.44 3.19
C PHE A 158 2.78 5.19 2.38
N ASP A 159 3.38 4.09 2.82
CA ASP A 159 3.11 2.75 2.30
C ASP A 159 2.65 1.84 3.42
N TYR A 160 1.52 1.17 3.19
CA TYR A 160 0.92 0.21 4.10
C TYR A 160 0.80 -1.18 3.46
N PRO A 161 1.83 -2.02 3.58
CA PRO A 161 1.71 -3.44 3.30
C PRO A 161 0.82 -4.15 4.31
N MET A 162 -0.17 -4.86 3.78
CA MET A 162 -1.22 -5.53 4.54
C MET A 162 -1.23 -7.02 4.24
N ARG A 163 -1.44 -7.83 5.28
CA ARG A 163 -1.53 -9.28 5.19
C ARG A 163 -2.96 -9.74 5.12
N ASN A 164 -3.12 -10.98 4.67
CA ASN A 164 -4.38 -11.73 4.77
C ASN A 164 -5.56 -11.05 4.04
N CYS A 165 -5.28 -10.12 3.11
CA CYS A 165 -6.29 -9.48 2.28
C CYS A 165 -6.75 -10.44 1.19
N THR A 166 -8.01 -10.30 0.78
CA THR A 166 -8.52 -10.84 -0.47
C THR A 166 -8.65 -9.68 -1.45
N VAL A 167 -8.01 -9.80 -2.62
CA VAL A 167 -8.04 -8.78 -3.68
C VAL A 167 -8.79 -9.37 -4.86
N ARG A 168 -9.80 -8.62 -5.32
CA ARG A 168 -10.62 -8.96 -6.48
C ARG A 168 -10.45 -7.89 -7.54
N LEU A 169 -10.24 -8.32 -8.78
CA LEU A 169 -10.41 -7.51 -9.97
C LEU A 169 -11.74 -7.92 -10.59
N ASP A 170 -12.75 -7.08 -10.40
CA ASP A 170 -14.15 -7.39 -10.73
C ASP A 170 -14.57 -8.74 -10.10
N ASP A 171 -14.85 -9.73 -10.94
CA ASP A 171 -15.27 -11.07 -10.53
C ASP A 171 -14.11 -12.03 -10.24
N THR A 172 -12.87 -11.63 -10.53
CA THR A 172 -11.69 -12.50 -10.43
C THR A 172 -10.94 -12.25 -9.13
N ILE A 173 -10.82 -13.29 -8.29
CA ILE A 173 -9.97 -13.24 -7.10
C ILE A 173 -8.52 -13.48 -7.53
N VAL A 174 -7.65 -12.47 -7.37
CA VAL A 174 -6.21 -12.56 -7.71
C VAL A 174 -5.34 -12.84 -6.48
N VAL A 175 -5.81 -12.44 -5.30
CA VAL A 175 -5.23 -12.79 -4.00
C VAL A 175 -6.39 -13.24 -3.12
N LYS A 176 -6.25 -14.39 -2.45
CA LYS A 176 -7.22 -14.89 -1.47
C LYS A 176 -6.51 -15.05 -0.13
N GLU A 177 -6.97 -14.30 0.88
CA GLU A 177 -6.44 -14.38 2.25
C GLU A 177 -4.90 -14.32 2.32
N GLY A 178 -4.29 -13.44 1.52
CA GLY A 178 -2.84 -13.28 1.47
C GLY A 178 -2.09 -14.25 0.55
N VAL A 179 -2.81 -15.06 -0.26
CA VAL A 179 -2.23 -16.06 -1.16
C VAL A 179 -2.58 -15.74 -2.60
N LEU A 180 -1.59 -15.67 -3.49
CA LEU A 180 -1.79 -15.48 -4.93
C LEU A 180 -2.64 -16.62 -5.53
N GLN A 181 -3.45 -16.31 -6.55
CA GLN A 181 -4.38 -17.26 -7.16
C GLN A 181 -4.13 -17.44 -8.67
N GLY A 182 -4.59 -18.56 -9.23
CA GLY A 182 -4.54 -18.82 -10.67
C GLY A 182 -3.11 -18.88 -11.21
N GLU A 183 -2.86 -18.22 -12.35
CA GLU A 183 -1.53 -18.14 -12.97
C GLU A 183 -0.52 -17.32 -12.15
N LEU A 184 -0.97 -16.63 -11.09
CA LEU A 184 -0.12 -15.86 -10.20
C LEU A 184 0.46 -16.70 -9.04
N ALA A 185 -0.07 -17.91 -8.81
CA ALA A 185 0.28 -18.77 -7.68
C ALA A 185 1.61 -19.53 -7.86
#